data_AF-A0A9D7CIF2-F1
#
_entry.id   AF-A0A9D7CIF2-F1
#
_cell.length_a   1.000
_cell.length_b   1.000
_cell.length_c   1.000
_cell.angle_alpha   90.00
_cell.angle_beta   90.00
_cell.angle_gamma   90.00
#
_symmetry.space_group_name_H-M   'P 1'
#
loop_
_entity.id
_entity.type
_entity.pdbx_description
1 polymer ?
#
loop_
_entity_poly.entity_id
_entity_poly.type
_entity_poly.pdbx_seq_one_letter_code
_entity_poly.pdbx_strand_id
1 'polypeptide(L)'
;MMEVAIYLLAAGASLLAVAQLIMRHRDGSGSRLHAFSLTVFFVVLTLDRLGGAYETSELGRMHPEFLGLAQMVQPILPVALWIYVRALTESDAALHRSDWRHVIPVLLGALFYVPFLLLPAASRLPYLGDIPTPVTLTDAAVAVGLLFADLFWIGLLVGYGITIVRRLRAHRRRVRQLFSTLPWPGCHG
;
A
#
# COMPACT_ATOMS: atom_id res chain seq x y z
N MET A 1 -4.68 -7.04 -24.00
CA MET A 1 -5.55 -8.14 -23.50
C MET A 1 -4.89 -8.96 -22.38
N MET A 2 -3.67 -9.47 -22.56
CA MET A 2 -2.97 -10.26 -21.52
C MET A 2 -2.69 -9.47 -20.23
N GLU A 3 -2.26 -8.21 -20.33
CA GLU A 3 -1.96 -7.35 -19.18
C GLU A 3 -3.19 -7.07 -18.31
N VAL A 4 -4.30 -6.70 -18.95
CA VAL A 4 -5.59 -6.49 -18.26
C VAL A 4 -6.02 -7.74 -17.48
N ALA A 5 -5.85 -8.94 -18.06
CA ALA A 5 -6.18 -10.18 -17.38
C ALA A 5 -5.31 -10.41 -16.12
N ILE A 6 -4.01 -10.10 -16.17
CA ILE A 6 -3.10 -10.19 -15.01
C ILE A 6 -3.57 -9.26 -13.89
N TYR A 7 -3.90 -8.01 -14.22
CA TYR A 7 -4.39 -7.05 -13.24
C TYR A 7 -5.72 -7.48 -12.60
N LEU A 8 -6.67 -7.98 -13.41
CA LEU A 8 -7.97 -8.44 -12.91
C LEU A 8 -7.85 -9.69 -12.02
N LEU A 9 -6.96 -10.62 -12.36
CA LEU A 9 -6.69 -11.79 -11.50
C LEU A 9 -6.10 -11.36 -10.15
N ALA A 10 -5.16 -10.41 -10.16
CA ALA A 10 -4.57 -9.87 -8.94
C ALA A 10 -5.59 -9.10 -8.07
N ALA A 11 -6.48 -8.33 -8.69
CA ALA A 11 -7.60 -7.66 -8.01
C ALA A 11 -8.56 -8.70 -7.40
N GLY A 12 -8.93 -9.74 -8.15
CA GLY A 12 -9.79 -10.83 -7.66
C GLY A 12 -9.20 -11.56 -6.45
N ALA A 13 -7.91 -11.90 -6.49
CA ALA A 13 -7.21 -12.52 -5.36
C ALA A 13 -7.23 -11.62 -4.10
N SER A 14 -7.04 -10.30 -4.29
CA SER A 14 -7.06 -9.32 -3.21
C SER A 14 -8.47 -9.16 -2.61
N LEU A 15 -9.52 -9.15 -3.45
CA LEU A 15 -10.91 -9.12 -2.99
C LEU A 15 -11.30 -10.37 -2.20
N LEU A 16 -10.85 -11.54 -2.63
CA LEU A 16 -11.05 -12.78 -1.89
C LEU A 16 -10.37 -12.70 -0.50
N ALA A 17 -9.16 -12.15 -0.42
CA ALA A 17 -8.49 -11.94 0.85
C ALA A 17 -9.26 -10.96 1.76
N VAL A 18 -9.80 -9.87 1.21
CA VAL A 18 -10.69 -8.94 1.96
C VAL A 18 -11.92 -9.68 2.49
N ALA A 19 -12.60 -10.47 1.65
CA ALA A 19 -13.79 -11.20 2.06
C ALA A 19 -13.50 -12.17 3.22
N GLN A 20 -12.40 -12.93 3.14
CA GLN A 20 -11.97 -13.85 4.20
C GLN A 20 -11.66 -13.11 5.50
N LEU A 21 -11.05 -11.92 5.41
CA LEU A 21 -10.74 -11.10 6.59
C LEU A 21 -11.99 -10.53 7.25
N ILE A 22 -12.95 -10.07 6.44
CA ILE A 22 -14.24 -9.60 6.94
C ILE A 22 -14.98 -10.74 7.65
N MET A 23 -15.00 -11.94 7.06
CA MET A 23 -15.61 -13.12 7.67
C MET A 23 -14.95 -13.45 9.01
N ARG A 24 -13.61 -13.49 9.05
CA ARG A 24 -12.85 -13.72 10.29
C ARG A 24 -13.10 -12.65 11.36
N HIS A 25 -13.38 -11.41 10.95
CA HIS A 25 -13.70 -10.33 11.89
C HIS A 25 -15.03 -10.56 12.61
N ARG A 26 -15.98 -11.25 11.96
CA ARG A 26 -17.28 -11.61 12.56
C ARG A 26 -17.13 -12.67 13.67
N ASP A 27 -16.09 -13.50 13.58
CA ASP A 27 -15.84 -14.58 14.54
C ASP A 27 -15.15 -14.11 15.84
N GLY A 28 -14.82 -12.82 15.97
CA GLY A 28 -14.32 -12.22 17.21
C GLY A 28 -12.94 -12.67 17.69
N SER A 29 -12.25 -13.52 16.94
CA SER A 29 -10.96 -14.12 17.33
C SER A 29 -9.76 -13.33 16.78
N GLY A 30 -9.30 -12.34 17.55
CA GLY A 30 -7.98 -11.70 17.34
C GLY A 30 -7.95 -10.18 17.53
N SER A 31 -6.74 -9.62 17.46
CA SER A 31 -6.52 -8.17 17.52
C SER A 31 -7.23 -7.48 16.34
N ARG A 32 -8.18 -6.59 16.64
CA ARG A 32 -8.95 -5.86 15.63
C ARG A 32 -8.06 -5.05 14.69
N LEU A 33 -6.94 -4.54 15.19
CA LEU A 33 -6.01 -3.72 14.42
C LEU A 33 -5.29 -4.52 13.31
N HIS A 34 -4.96 -5.80 13.57
CA HIS A 34 -4.37 -6.68 12.56
C HIS A 34 -5.33 -6.87 11.39
N ALA A 35 -6.58 -7.26 11.67
CA ALA A 35 -7.58 -7.47 10.62
C ALA A 35 -7.89 -6.18 9.86
N PHE A 36 -8.00 -5.05 10.56
CA PHE A 36 -8.20 -3.73 9.96
C PHE A 36 -7.07 -3.36 9.00
N SER A 37 -5.81 -3.42 9.47
CA SER A 37 -4.65 -3.03 8.66
C SER A 37 -4.48 -3.91 7.42
N LEU A 38 -4.74 -5.21 7.54
CA LEU A 38 -4.68 -6.13 6.39
C LEU A 38 -5.84 -5.89 5.41
N THR A 39 -7.02 -5.55 5.92
CA THR A 39 -8.17 -5.15 5.07
C THR A 39 -7.83 -3.89 4.27
N VAL A 40 -7.30 -2.85 4.92
CA VAL A 40 -6.85 -1.63 4.25
C VAL A 40 -5.79 -1.94 3.20
N PHE A 41 -4.80 -2.78 3.53
CA PHE A 41 -3.77 -3.20 2.59
C PHE A 41 -4.35 -3.83 1.33
N PHE A 42 -5.25 -4.82 1.47
CA PHE A 42 -5.83 -5.49 0.30
C PHE A 42 -6.83 -4.63 -0.46
N VAL A 43 -7.56 -3.72 0.21
CA VAL A 43 -8.42 -2.74 -0.48
C VAL A 43 -7.57 -1.83 -1.36
N VAL A 44 -6.51 -1.24 -0.81
CA VAL A 44 -5.63 -0.36 -1.59
C VAL A 44 -4.92 -1.14 -2.70
N LEU A 45 -4.49 -2.37 -2.44
CA LEU A 45 -3.88 -3.23 -3.46
C LEU A 45 -4.88 -3.52 -4.58
N THR A 46 -6.14 -3.80 -4.25
CA THR A 46 -7.20 -4.00 -5.24
C THR A 46 -7.40 -2.76 -6.09
N LEU A 47 -7.47 -1.57 -5.47
CA LEU A 47 -7.61 -0.30 -6.18
C LEU A 47 -6.42 -0.02 -7.10
N ASP A 48 -5.19 -0.29 -6.64
CA ASP A 48 -3.97 -0.18 -7.44
C ASP A 48 -4.00 -1.12 -8.65
N ARG A 49 -4.41 -2.38 -8.47
CA ARG A 49 -4.54 -3.33 -9.59
C ARG A 49 -5.66 -2.95 -10.56
N LEU A 50 -6.81 -2.50 -10.05
CA LEU A 50 -7.91 -2.02 -10.89
C LEU A 50 -7.53 -0.76 -11.66
N GLY A 51 -6.77 0.15 -11.04
CA GLY A 51 -6.19 1.32 -11.70
C GLY A 51 -5.29 0.92 -12.86
N GLY A 52 -4.37 -0.03 -12.65
CA GLY A 52 -3.52 -0.55 -13.74
C GLY A 52 -4.31 -1.26 -14.85
N ALA A 53 -5.33 -2.05 -14.50
CA ALA A 53 -6.23 -2.64 -15.50
C ALA A 53 -6.95 -1.57 -16.32
N TYR A 54 -7.43 -0.53 -15.64
CA TYR A 54 -8.15 0.59 -16.24
C TYR A 54 -7.25 1.36 -17.22
N GLU A 55 -6.05 1.74 -16.78
CA GLU A 55 -5.06 2.50 -17.56
C GLU A 55 -4.60 1.78 -18.82
N THR A 56 -4.52 0.45 -18.77
CA THR A 56 -4.13 -0.39 -19.92
C THR A 56 -5.30 -0.79 -20.83
N SER A 57 -6.54 -0.47 -20.45
CA SER A 57 -7.75 -0.85 -21.19
C SER A 57 -8.24 0.21 -22.17
N GLU A 58 -9.10 -0.20 -23.11
CA GLU A 58 -9.83 0.76 -23.97
C GLU A 58 -10.76 1.67 -23.16
N LEU A 59 -11.28 1.19 -22.02
CA LEU A 59 -12.12 1.98 -21.13
C LEU A 59 -11.37 3.19 -20.57
N GLY A 60 -10.10 3.01 -20.18
CA GLY A 60 -9.25 4.11 -19.71
C GLY A 60 -8.99 5.17 -20.79
N ARG A 61 -8.99 4.76 -22.07
CA ARG A 61 -8.88 5.69 -23.20
C ARG A 61 -10.17 6.46 -23.45
N MET A 62 -11.33 5.82 -23.24
CA MET A 62 -12.65 6.45 -23.39
C MET A 62 -12.96 7.42 -22.24
N HIS A 63 -12.46 7.13 -21.04
CA HIS A 63 -12.75 7.89 -19.82
C HIS A 63 -11.46 8.36 -19.11
N PRO A 64 -10.65 9.23 -19.73
CA PRO A 64 -9.36 9.62 -19.19
C PRO A 64 -9.43 10.45 -17.88
N GLU A 65 -10.62 10.89 -17.48
CA GLU A 65 -10.87 11.64 -16.23
C GLU A 65 -10.48 10.87 -14.96
N PHE A 66 -10.47 9.54 -15.01
CA PHE A 66 -10.16 8.67 -13.87
C PHE A 66 -8.70 8.19 -13.80
N LEU A 67 -7.87 8.51 -14.80
CA LEU A 67 -6.46 8.12 -14.82
C LEU A 67 -5.69 8.77 -13.67
N GLY A 68 -4.78 8.02 -13.03
CA GLY A 68 -3.96 8.53 -11.92
C GLY A 68 -4.64 8.51 -10.54
N LEU A 69 -5.94 8.23 -10.44
CA LEU A 69 -6.64 8.26 -9.15
C LEU A 69 -6.23 7.12 -8.21
N ALA A 70 -5.95 5.93 -8.76
CA ALA A 70 -5.52 4.78 -7.98
C ALA A 70 -4.13 5.01 -7.35
N GLN A 71 -3.27 5.77 -8.03
CA GLN A 71 -1.92 6.08 -7.60
C GLN A 71 -1.91 6.99 -6.38
N MET A 72 -2.94 7.83 -6.20
CA MET A 72 -3.07 8.69 -5.01
C MET A 72 -3.17 7.88 -3.71
N VAL A 73 -3.73 6.68 -3.76
CA VAL A 73 -3.88 5.81 -2.57
C VAL A 73 -2.74 4.82 -2.41
N GLN A 74 -1.90 4.64 -3.43
CA GLN A 74 -0.79 3.69 -3.42
C GLN A 74 0.17 3.87 -2.22
N PRO A 75 0.56 5.10 -1.79
CA PRO A 75 1.38 5.34 -0.60
C PRO A 75 0.86 4.71 0.71
N ILE A 76 -0.42 4.36 0.78
CA ILE A 76 -1.05 3.75 1.96
C ILE A 76 -0.53 2.31 2.16
N LEU A 77 -0.16 1.59 1.11
CA LEU A 77 0.26 0.18 1.18
C LEU A 77 1.41 -0.09 2.19
N PRO A 78 2.59 0.57 2.13
CA PRO A 78 3.68 0.33 3.07
C PRO A 78 3.30 0.73 4.50
N VAL A 79 2.45 1.75 4.66
CA VAL A 79 1.93 2.17 5.96
C VAL A 79 1.02 1.11 6.55
N ALA A 80 0.07 0.58 5.77
CA ALA A 80 -0.84 -0.48 6.17
C ALA A 80 -0.07 -1.74 6.56
N LEU A 81 0.94 -2.13 5.77
CA LEU A 81 1.80 -3.26 6.08
C LEU A 81 2.64 -3.05 7.35
N TRP A 82 3.11 -1.83 7.60
CA TRP A 82 3.79 -1.50 8.85
C TRP A 82 2.87 -1.62 10.07
N ILE A 83 1.66 -1.05 10.00
CA ILE A 83 0.67 -1.14 11.09
C ILE A 83 0.30 -2.61 11.34
N TYR A 84 0.17 -3.40 10.28
CA TYR A 84 -0.05 -4.84 10.35
C TYR A 84 1.06 -5.56 11.11
N VAL A 85 2.33 -5.38 10.70
CA VAL A 85 3.48 -6.01 11.37
C VAL A 85 3.60 -5.53 12.81
N ARG A 86 3.28 -4.27 13.09
CA ARG A 86 3.21 -3.78 14.47
C ARG A 86 2.17 -4.54 15.27
N ALA A 87 0.95 -4.63 14.74
CA ALA A 87 -0.15 -5.31 15.41
C ALA A 87 0.11 -6.80 15.64
N LEU A 88 0.90 -7.43 14.78
CA LEU A 88 1.34 -8.82 14.94
C LEU A 88 2.41 -8.99 16.04
N THR A 89 3.22 -7.95 16.30
CA THR A 89 4.41 -8.05 17.17
C THR A 89 4.22 -7.45 18.55
N GLU A 90 3.08 -6.80 18.80
CA GLU A 90 2.64 -6.22 20.07
C GLU A 90 1.42 -6.97 20.61
N SER A 91 1.39 -7.19 21.93
CA SER A 91 0.31 -7.92 22.62
C SER A 91 -0.98 -7.10 22.78
N ASP A 92 -0.88 -5.77 22.85
CA ASP A 92 -2.02 -4.85 22.98
C ASP A 92 -1.95 -3.76 21.90
N ALA A 93 -2.19 -4.19 20.66
CA ALA A 93 -1.99 -3.34 19.50
C ALA A 93 -3.18 -2.38 19.31
N ALA A 94 -3.01 -1.12 19.72
CA ALA A 94 -3.94 -0.02 19.47
C ALA A 94 -3.36 1.02 18.49
N LEU A 95 -4.22 1.87 17.93
CA LEU A 95 -3.78 3.06 17.20
C LEU A 95 -3.36 4.13 18.23
N HIS A 96 -2.15 4.67 18.05
CA HIS A 96 -1.61 5.72 18.89
C HIS A 96 -1.62 7.05 18.15
N ARG A 97 -1.65 8.18 18.88
CA ARG A 97 -1.55 9.51 18.28
C ARG A 97 -0.28 9.68 17.43
N SER A 98 0.81 9.00 17.80
CA SER A 98 2.06 9.00 17.04
C SER A 98 1.91 8.38 15.65
N ASP A 99 0.87 7.59 15.39
CA ASP A 99 0.64 6.99 14.08
C ASP A 99 0.18 7.99 13.03
N TRP A 100 -0.36 9.14 13.44
CA TRP A 100 -0.73 10.22 12.53
C TRP A 100 0.46 10.76 11.73
N ARG A 101 1.70 10.57 12.21
CA ARG A 101 2.90 10.90 11.43
C ARG A 101 3.01 10.11 10.12
N HIS A 102 2.36 8.94 10.05
CA HIS A 102 2.33 8.11 8.84
C HIS A 102 1.33 8.61 7.80
N VAL A 103 0.43 9.56 8.15
CA VAL A 103 -0.45 10.24 7.20
C VAL A 103 0.32 11.25 6.37
N ILE A 104 1.33 11.91 6.94
CA ILE A 104 2.18 12.90 6.24
C ILE A 104 2.78 12.32 4.94
N PRO A 105 3.49 11.18 4.95
CA PRO A 105 4.04 10.63 3.72
C PRO A 105 2.95 10.23 2.72
N VAL A 106 1.76 9.80 3.17
CA VAL A 106 0.65 9.49 2.25
C VAL A 106 0.18 10.74 1.52
N LEU A 107 -0.06 11.83 2.27
CA LEU A 107 -0.48 13.11 1.70
C LEU A 107 0.59 13.70 0.79
N LEU A 108 1.86 13.56 1.15
CA LEU A 108 2.97 14.05 0.34
C LEU A 108 3.10 13.27 -0.98
N GLY A 109 2.92 11.94 -0.94
CA GLY A 109 2.89 11.12 -2.15
C GLY A 109 1.72 11.50 -3.06
N ALA A 110 0.52 11.69 -2.50
CA ALA A 110 -0.64 12.13 -3.27
C ALA A 110 -0.45 13.54 -3.86
N LEU A 111 0.26 14.44 -3.16
CA LEU A 111 0.55 15.79 -3.64
C LEU A 111 1.40 15.80 -4.91
N PHE A 112 2.34 14.85 -5.08
CA PHE A 112 3.15 14.76 -6.29
C PHE A 112 2.34 14.40 -7.55
N TYR A 113 1.16 13.79 -7.39
CA TYR A 113 0.23 13.51 -8.51
C TYR A 113 -0.67 14.70 -8.86
N VAL A 114 -0.74 15.74 -8.03
CA VAL A 114 -1.65 16.89 -8.28
C VAL A 114 -1.42 17.56 -9.64
N PRO A 115 -0.18 17.85 -10.09
CA PRO A 115 0.03 18.44 -11.42
C PRO A 115 -0.59 17.61 -12.54
N PHE A 116 -0.46 16.28 -12.47
CA PHE A 116 -1.05 15.36 -13.43
C PHE A 116 -2.59 15.39 -13.40
N LEU A 117 -3.18 15.42 -12.21
CA LEU A 117 -4.64 15.45 -12.03
C LEU A 117 -5.27 16.79 -12.42
N LEU A 118 -4.50 17.88 -12.42
CA LEU A 118 -4.95 19.18 -12.90
C LEU A 118 -4.95 19.29 -14.43
N LEU A 119 -4.30 18.36 -15.15
CA LEU A 119 -4.40 18.32 -16.60
C LEU A 119 -5.84 18.03 -17.05
N PRO A 120 -6.30 18.64 -18.17
CA PRO A 120 -7.51 18.21 -18.86
C PRO A 120 -7.44 16.72 -19.15
N ALA A 121 -8.57 16.02 -19.03
CA ALA A 121 -8.62 14.56 -19.14
C ALA A 121 -7.93 14.04 -20.41
N ALA A 122 -8.24 14.60 -21.58
CA ALA A 122 -7.63 14.20 -22.85
C ALA A 122 -6.09 14.36 -22.88
N SER A 123 -5.55 15.34 -22.15
CA SER A 123 -4.11 15.61 -22.08
C SER A 123 -3.35 14.64 -21.17
N ARG A 124 -4.05 13.75 -20.43
CA ARG A 124 -3.43 12.72 -19.59
C ARG A 124 -3.04 11.47 -20.36
N LEU A 125 -3.71 11.21 -21.49
CA LEU A 125 -3.49 10.01 -22.31
C LEU A 125 -2.05 9.79 -22.78
N PRO A 126 -1.29 10.83 -23.19
CA PRO A 126 0.11 10.64 -23.61
C PRO A 126 1.01 10.06 -22.52
N TYR A 127 0.66 10.23 -21.25
CA TYR A 127 1.44 9.78 -20.10
C TYR A 127 1.17 8.32 -19.69
N LEU A 128 0.27 7.60 -20.37
CA LEU A 128 -0.06 6.19 -20.05
C LEU A 128 0.97 5.16 -20.56
N GLY A 129 1.79 5.54 -21.54
CA GLY A 129 2.76 4.63 -22.17
C GLY A 129 4.20 4.99 -21.85
N ASP A 130 4.54 6.26 -22.06
CA ASP A 130 5.87 6.82 -21.80
C ASP A 130 5.71 8.25 -21.26
N ILE A 131 6.74 8.75 -20.58
CA ILE A 131 6.82 10.18 -20.25
C ILE A 131 7.18 10.90 -21.55
N PRO A 132 6.25 11.67 -22.17
CA PRO A 132 6.55 12.38 -23.40
C PRO A 132 7.68 13.39 -23.16
N THR A 133 8.47 13.68 -24.20
CA THR A 133 9.45 14.76 -24.14
C THR A 133 8.71 16.07 -23.85
N PRO A 134 9.02 16.76 -22.74
CA PRO A 134 8.23 17.92 -22.32
C PRO A 134 8.43 19.06 -23.32
N VAL A 135 7.34 19.48 -23.97
CA VAL A 135 7.34 20.59 -24.94
C VAL A 135 6.93 21.90 -24.26
N THR A 136 6.16 21.82 -23.18
CA THR A 136 5.71 22.98 -22.39
C THR A 136 6.21 22.93 -20.94
N LEU A 137 6.18 24.08 -20.25
CA LEU A 137 6.47 24.15 -18.81
C LEU A 137 5.48 23.29 -17.99
N THR A 138 4.23 23.20 -18.43
CA THR A 138 3.22 22.34 -17.79
C THR A 138 3.60 20.87 -17.93
N ASP A 139 4.01 20.42 -19.11
CA ASP A 139 4.46 19.04 -19.32
C ASP A 139 5.71 18.73 -18.49
N ALA A 140 6.65 19.68 -18.40
CA ALA A 140 7.82 19.54 -17.54
C ALA A 140 7.42 19.40 -16.06
N ALA A 141 6.48 20.20 -15.57
CA ALA A 141 5.99 20.12 -14.19
C ALA A 141 5.29 18.78 -13.91
N VAL A 142 4.51 18.26 -14.86
CA VAL A 142 3.85 16.95 -14.75
C VAL A 142 4.86 15.82 -14.74
N ALA A 143 5.80 15.81 -15.69
CA ALA A 143 6.85 14.80 -15.77
C ALA A 143 7.72 14.77 -14.50
N VAL A 144 8.11 15.94 -13.99
CA VAL A 144 8.85 16.07 -12.74
C VAL A 144 8.01 15.58 -11.55
N GLY A 145 6.73 15.95 -11.49
CA GLY A 145 5.81 15.50 -10.44
C GLY A 145 5.67 13.97 -10.40
N LEU A 146 5.43 13.33 -11.55
CA LEU A 146 5.33 11.87 -11.66
C LEU A 146 6.65 11.19 -11.28
N LEU A 147 7.79 11.71 -11.73
CA LEU A 147 9.11 11.17 -11.35
C LEU A 147 9.34 11.25 -9.83
N PHE A 148 9.01 12.39 -9.21
CA PHE A 148 9.11 12.52 -7.75
C PHE A 148 8.13 11.59 -7.03
N ALA A 149 6.92 11.39 -7.57
CA ALA A 149 5.96 10.45 -7.01
C ALA A 149 6.53 9.02 -7.00
N ASP A 150 7.11 8.57 -8.11
CA ASP A 150 7.71 7.23 -8.22
C ASP A 150 8.92 7.06 -7.31
N LEU A 151 9.85 8.02 -7.31
CA LEU A 151 11.02 7.99 -6.42
C LEU A 151 10.62 8.01 -4.95
N PHE A 152 9.61 8.82 -4.61
CA PHE A 152 9.09 8.90 -3.26
C PHE A 152 8.41 7.60 -2.85
N TRP A 153 7.61 6.99 -3.72
CA TRP A 153 6.99 5.70 -3.52
C TRP A 153 8.02 4.60 -3.25
N ILE A 154 9.07 4.51 -4.08
CA ILE A 154 10.19 3.58 -3.87
C ILE A 154 10.86 3.85 -2.52
N GLY A 155 11.10 5.12 -2.18
CA GLY A 155 11.65 5.52 -0.89
C GLY A 155 10.80 5.06 0.29
N LEU A 156 9.47 5.16 0.20
CA LEU A 156 8.55 4.66 1.22
C LEU A 156 8.64 3.13 1.35
N LEU A 157 8.61 2.40 0.23
CA LEU A 157 8.73 0.94 0.25
C LEU A 157 10.03 0.49 0.92
N VAL A 158 11.16 1.11 0.58
CA VAL A 158 12.46 0.80 1.19
C VAL A 158 12.49 1.17 2.67
N GLY A 159 12.06 2.39 3.02
CA GLY A 159 12.07 2.87 4.41
C GLY A 159 11.20 2.04 5.35
N TYR A 160 9.96 1.77 4.94
CA TYR A 160 9.06 0.90 5.70
C TYR A 160 9.54 -0.56 5.69
N GLY A 161 10.03 -1.07 4.56
CA GLY A 161 10.57 -2.42 4.45
C GLY A 161 11.71 -2.67 5.44
N ILE A 162 12.68 -1.76 5.52
CA ILE A 162 13.78 -1.81 6.50
C ILE A 162 13.22 -1.82 7.93
N THR A 163 12.27 -0.94 8.23
CA THR A 163 11.69 -0.80 9.57
C THR A 163 10.92 -2.07 9.98
N ILE A 164 10.13 -2.64 9.05
CA ILE A 164 9.42 -3.91 9.19
C ILE A 164 10.41 -5.04 9.50
N VAL A 165 11.47 -5.20 8.70
CA VAL A 165 12.46 -6.26 8.89
C VAL A 165 13.16 -6.13 10.25
N ARG A 166 13.56 -4.91 10.63
CA ARG A 166 14.18 -4.66 11.95
C ARG A 166 13.25 -5.07 13.08
N ARG A 167 11.97 -4.73 12.97
CA ARG A 167 10.94 -5.05 13.97
C ARG A 167 10.70 -6.55 14.09
N LEU A 168 10.55 -7.26 12.98
CA LEU A 168 10.38 -8.72 12.96
C LEU A 168 11.59 -9.44 13.56
N ARG A 169 12.82 -9.00 13.23
CA ARG A 169 14.05 -9.55 13.82
C ARG A 169 14.09 -9.34 15.34
N ALA A 170 13.71 -8.16 15.82
CA ALA A 170 13.65 -7.87 17.25
C ALA A 170 12.59 -8.72 17.97
N HIS A 171 11.40 -8.86 17.38
CA HIS A 171 10.33 -9.71 17.93
C HIS A 171 10.77 -11.18 17.98
N ARG A 172 11.36 -11.71 16.91
CA ARG A 172 11.90 -13.09 16.88
C ARG A 172 12.93 -13.34 17.99
N ARG A 173 13.81 -12.37 18.26
CA ARG A 173 14.80 -12.47 19.36
C ARG A 173 14.11 -12.54 20.72
N ARG A 174 13.11 -11.69 20.97
CA ARG A 174 12.34 -11.71 22.23
C ARG A 174 11.61 -13.03 22.45
N VAL A 175 10.93 -13.53 21.42
CA VAL A 175 10.24 -14.82 21.48
C VAL A 175 11.23 -15.95 21.79
N ARG A 176 12.39 -15.99 21.12
CA ARG A 176 13.43 -16.98 21.40
C ARG A 176 13.94 -16.91 22.84
N GLN A 177 14.13 -15.70 23.38
CA GLN A 177 14.56 -15.51 24.76
C GLN A 177 13.54 -16.06 25.76
N LEU A 178 12.24 -15.80 25.54
CA LEU A 178 11.17 -16.32 26.39
C LEU A 178 11.17 -17.85 26.44
N PHE A 179 11.34 -18.52 25.29
CA PHE A 179 11.42 -19.98 25.25
C PHE A 179 12.69 -20.55 25.88
N SER A 180 13.82 -19.83 25.84
CA SER A 180 15.05 -20.28 26.51
C SER A 180 15.02 -20.15 28.04
N THR A 181 14.12 -19.34 28.58
CA THR A 181 14.00 -19.08 30.04
C THR A 181 12.89 -19.89 30.71
N LEU A 182 12.08 -20.65 29.97
CA LEU A 182 11.04 -21.49 30.55
C LEU A 182 11.67 -22.68 31.28
N PRO A 183 11.46 -22.84 32.60
CA PRO A 183 11.91 -24.03 33.32
C PRO A 183 11.21 -25.26 32.74
N TRP A 184 11.97 -26.32 32.50
CA TRP A 184 11.43 -27.56 31.96
C TRP A 184 10.44 -28.16 32.97
N PRO A 185 9.18 -28.44 32.61
CA PRO A 185 8.16 -28.95 33.54
C PRO A 185 8.44 -30.36 34.10
N GLY A 186 9.61 -30.95 33.84
CA GLY A 186 10.04 -32.26 34.33
C GLY A 186 11.09 -32.24 35.46
N CYS A 187 11.46 -31.07 36.01
CA CYS A 187 12.46 -30.96 37.08
C CYS A 187 11.87 -30.42 38.40
N HIS A 188 10.77 -31.02 38.85
CA HIS A 188 10.40 -30.98 40.26
C HIS A 188 10.49 -32.42 40.78
N GLY A 189 11.60 -32.70 41.46
CA GLY A 189 11.80 -33.94 42.22
C GLY A 189 11.06 -33.91 43.55
#